data_AF-A0A842UFK3-F1
#
_entry.id   AF-A0A842UFK3-F1
#
_cell.length_a   1.000
_cell.length_b   1.000
_cell.length_c   1.000
_cell.angle_alpha   90.00
_cell.angle_beta   90.00
_cell.angle_gamma   90.00
#
_symmetry.space_group_name_H-M   'P 1'
#
loop_
_entity.id
_entity.type
_entity.pdbx_description
1 polymer ?
#
loop_
_entity_poly.entity_id
_entity_poly.type
_entity_poly.pdbx_seq_one_letter_code
_entity_poly.pdbx_strand_id
1 'polypeptide(L)'
;MGRGVAFTPSEDDFIVANAEKKTAKELFDLHNQLRGEMLWPQRSVKSLARRVERLREQDLIGKRDDNTRRKAYYGRDRTIRG
;
A
#
# COMPACT_ATOMS: atom_id res chain seq x y z
N MET A 1 8.21 15.97 18.21
CA MET A 1 7.85 14.83 17.34
C MET A 1 7.51 15.37 15.97
N GLY A 2 8.33 15.10 14.93
CA GLY A 2 8.09 15.65 13.59
C GLY A 2 6.75 15.18 13.04
N ARG A 3 5.88 16.11 12.65
CA ARG A 3 4.70 15.79 11.81
C ARG A 3 5.24 15.13 10.53
N GLY A 4 4.99 13.85 10.36
CA GLY A 4 5.25 13.20 9.08
C GLY A 4 4.54 13.97 7.97
N VAL A 5 5.15 14.04 6.79
CA VAL A 5 4.56 14.70 5.61
C VAL A 5 3.16 14.12 5.38
N ALA A 6 2.15 14.97 5.25
CA ALA A 6 0.78 14.52 5.01
C ALA A 6 0.69 13.77 3.67
N PHE A 7 -0.24 12.81 3.56
CA PHE A 7 -0.56 12.19 2.27
C PHE A 7 -1.28 13.20 1.39
N THR A 8 -0.88 13.27 0.12
CA THR A 8 -1.57 14.13 -0.86
C THR A 8 -2.83 13.42 -1.37
N PRO A 9 -3.84 14.16 -1.87
CA PRO A 9 -5.03 13.55 -2.46
C PRO A 9 -4.70 12.56 -3.58
N SER A 10 -3.74 12.88 -4.44
CA SER A 10 -3.28 11.97 -5.51
C SER A 10 -2.65 10.68 -4.98
N GLU A 11 -1.96 10.73 -3.83
CA GLU A 11 -1.47 9.51 -3.18
C GLU A 11 -2.64 8.67 -2.65
N ASP A 12 -3.67 9.32 -2.11
CA ASP A 12 -4.87 8.62 -1.63
C ASP A 12 -5.64 7.97 -2.77
N ASP A 13 -5.83 8.66 -3.89
CA ASP A 13 -6.46 8.11 -5.09
C ASP A 13 -5.70 6.90 -5.63
N PHE A 14 -4.36 6.99 -5.66
CA PHE A 14 -3.50 5.87 -6.01
C PHE A 14 -3.68 4.68 -5.06
N ILE A 15 -3.74 4.95 -3.75
CA ILE A 15 -3.94 3.91 -2.74
C ILE A 15 -5.32 3.28 -2.89
N VAL A 16 -6.39 4.06 -3.04
CA VAL A 16 -7.76 3.58 -3.24
C VAL A 16 -7.85 2.68 -4.47
N ALA A 17 -7.25 3.09 -5.59
CA ALA A 17 -7.27 2.32 -6.83
C ALA A 17 -6.54 0.96 -6.76
N ASN A 18 -5.59 0.80 -5.83
CA ASN A 18 -4.66 -0.34 -5.82
C ASN A 18 -4.74 -1.23 -4.56
N ALA A 19 -5.18 -0.70 -3.43
CA ALA A 19 -5.05 -1.35 -2.12
C ALA A 19 -5.93 -2.59 -1.92
N GLU A 20 -6.96 -2.78 -2.74
CA GLU A 20 -7.78 -3.99 -2.71
C GLU A 20 -7.07 -5.19 -3.31
N LYS A 21 -6.24 -4.94 -4.34
CA LYS A 21 -5.56 -5.97 -5.14
C LYS A 21 -4.10 -6.15 -4.75
N LYS A 22 -3.48 -5.15 -4.11
CA LYS A 22 -2.05 -5.14 -3.81
C LYS A 22 -1.76 -5.17 -2.31
N THR A 23 -0.70 -5.87 -1.95
CA THR A 23 -0.14 -5.83 -0.60
C THR A 23 0.52 -4.48 -0.32
N ALA A 24 0.75 -4.15 0.95
CA ALA A 24 1.44 -2.91 1.32
C ALA A 24 2.87 -2.81 0.74
N LYS A 25 3.53 -3.95 0.50
CA LYS A 25 4.84 -4.00 -0.15
C LYS A 25 4.74 -3.69 -1.64
N GLU A 26 3.81 -4.31 -2.35
CA GLU A 26 3.58 -4.00 -3.77
C GLU A 26 3.15 -2.55 -3.98
N LEU A 27 2.34 -1.98 -3.07
CA LEU A 27 2.00 -0.56 -3.10
C LEU A 27 3.24 0.32 -2.91
N PHE A 28 4.16 -0.06 -2.04
CA PHE A 28 5.41 0.67 -1.82
C PHE A 28 6.33 0.61 -3.04
N ASP A 29 6.48 -0.56 -3.66
CA ASP A 29 7.32 -0.72 -4.84
C ASP A 29 6.79 0.12 -6.01
N LEU A 30 5.48 0.13 -6.24
CA LEU A 30 4.84 1.00 -7.25
C LEU A 30 4.91 2.48 -6.89
N HIS A 31 4.71 2.83 -5.62
CA HIS A 31 4.83 4.22 -5.17
C HIS A 31 6.25 4.75 -5.42
N ASN A 32 7.28 3.95 -5.19
CA ASN A 32 8.67 4.34 -5.49
C ASN A 32 8.96 4.52 -6.98
N GLN A 33 8.25 3.82 -7.86
CA GLN A 33 8.36 4.03 -9.31
C GLN A 33 7.69 5.34 -9.71
N LEU A 34 6.48 5.59 -9.21
CA LEU A 34 5.66 6.74 -9.61
C LEU A 34 6.05 8.05 -8.90
N ARG A 35 6.71 8.00 -7.74
CA ARG A 35 6.97 9.19 -6.92
C ARG A 35 7.80 10.26 -7.63
N GLY A 36 8.67 9.87 -8.57
CA GLY A 36 9.50 10.82 -9.33
C GLY A 36 8.66 11.64 -10.30
N GLU A 37 7.72 10.99 -10.98
CA GLU A 37 6.81 11.61 -11.94
C GLU A 37 5.71 12.41 -11.25
N MET A 38 5.15 11.86 -10.17
CA MET A 38 4.04 12.46 -9.42
C MET A 38 4.47 13.45 -8.33
N LEU A 39 5.79 13.70 -8.21
CA LEU A 39 6.41 14.54 -7.17
C LEU A 39 6.02 14.12 -5.73
N TRP A 40 5.81 12.82 -5.50
CA TRP A 40 5.41 12.32 -4.19
C TRP A 40 6.60 12.23 -3.22
N PRO A 41 6.37 12.53 -1.92
CA PRO A 41 7.39 12.37 -0.90
C PRO A 41 7.72 10.89 -0.71
N GLN A 42 8.94 10.59 -0.27
CA GLN A 42 9.31 9.22 0.04
C GLN A 42 8.44 8.66 1.18
N ARG A 43 7.85 7.49 0.96
CA ARG A 43 7.07 6.75 1.98
C ARG A 43 7.83 5.52 2.44
N SER A 44 7.34 4.91 3.51
CA SER A 44 7.75 3.57 3.94
C SER A 44 6.57 2.62 3.81
N VAL A 45 6.84 1.32 3.67
CA VAL A 45 5.81 0.26 3.65
C VAL A 45 4.84 0.41 4.82
N LYS A 46 5.36 0.70 6.03
CA LYS A 46 4.55 0.92 7.24
C LYS A 46 3.65 2.16 7.14
N SER A 47 4.15 3.24 6.54
CA SER A 47 3.36 4.45 6.33
C SER A 47 2.20 4.22 5.35
N LEU A 48 2.47 3.53 4.24
CA LEU A 48 1.44 3.17 3.26
C LEU A 48 0.42 2.20 3.84
N ALA A 49 0.85 1.19 4.60
CA ALA A 49 -0.04 0.26 5.29
C ALA A 49 -1.00 0.99 6.23
N ARG A 50 -0.49 1.90 7.07
CA ARG A 50 -1.33 2.72 7.97
C ARG A 50 -2.29 3.62 7.21
N ARG A 51 -1.90 4.13 6.04
CA ARG A 51 -2.80 4.96 5.22
C ARG A 51 -3.92 4.13 4.61
N VAL A 52 -3.61 2.94 4.11
CA VAL A 52 -4.60 1.96 3.65
C VAL A 52 -5.60 1.63 4.75
N GLU A 53 -5.13 1.38 5.98
CA GLU A 53 -6.00 1.12 7.13
C GLU A 53 -6.93 2.30 7.40
N ARG A 54 -6.40 3.53 7.45
CA ARG A 54 -7.24 4.73 7.65
C ARG A 54 -8.26 4.97 6.54
N LEU A 55 -7.89 4.74 5.29
CA LEU A 55 -8.82 4.87 4.16
C LEU A 55 -9.91 3.79 4.19
N ARG A 56 -9.59 2.60 4.71
CA ARG A 56 -10.58 1.55 4.96
C ARG A 56 -11.52 1.89 6.12
N GLU A 57 -11.01 2.50 7.19
CA GLU A 57 -11.86 3.01 8.30
C GLU A 57 -12.81 4.12 7.86
N GLN A 58 -12.51 4.79 6.74
CA GLN A 58 -13.35 5.81 6.11
C GLN A 58 -14.28 5.24 5.04
N ASP A 59 -14.37 3.91 4.91
CA ASP A 59 -15.14 3.20 3.86
C ASP A 59 -14.77 3.59 2.42
N LEU A 60 -13.58 4.17 2.20
CA LEU A 60 -13.08 4.54 0.86
C LEU A 60 -12.41 3.36 0.14
N ILE A 61 -12.08 2.29 0.87
CA ILE A 61 -11.45 1.07 0.32
C ILE A 61 -12.21 -0.13 0.86
N GLY A 62 -12.63 -1.02 -0.03
CA GLY A 62 -13.30 -2.25 0.34
C GLY A 62 -12.39 -3.27 1.02
N LYS A 63 -12.94 -4.47 1.20
CA LYS A 63 -12.20 -5.61 1.77
C LYS A 63 -11.13 -6.06 0.77
N ARG A 64 -9.94 -6.44 1.26
CA ARG A 64 -8.92 -7.07 0.41
C ARG A 64 -9.49 -8.31 -0.27
N ASP A 65 -9.13 -8.50 -1.53
CA ASP A 65 -9.40 -9.73 -2.25
C ASP A 65 -8.78 -10.95 -1.53
N ASP A 66 -9.42 -12.12 -1.61
CA ASP A 66 -8.98 -13.33 -0.91
C ASP A 66 -7.55 -13.72 -1.29
N ASN A 67 -7.15 -13.50 -2.56
CA ASN A 67 -5.80 -13.75 -3.04
C ASN A 67 -4.78 -12.79 -2.38
N THR A 68 -5.13 -11.50 -2.26
CA THR A 68 -4.28 -10.50 -1.62
C THR A 68 -4.18 -10.71 -0.11
N ARG A 69 -5.26 -11.19 0.53
CA ARG A 69 -5.24 -11.65 1.94
C ARG A 69 -4.28 -12.81 2.09
N ARG A 70 -4.40 -13.86 1.28
CA ARG A 70 -3.49 -15.01 1.30
C ARG A 70 -2.04 -14.59 1.07
N LYS A 71 -1.74 -13.74 0.08
CA LYS A 71 -0.37 -13.25 -0.16
C LYS A 71 0.22 -12.49 1.03
N ALA A 72 -0.58 -11.74 1.78
CA ALA A 72 -0.12 -11.05 2.98
C ALA A 72 0.29 -12.02 4.11
N TYR A 73 -0.34 -13.19 4.20
CA TYR A 73 -0.04 -14.22 5.21
C TYR A 73 1.01 -15.25 4.75
N TYR A 74 1.00 -15.62 3.47
CA TYR A 74 1.87 -16.64 2.87
C TYR A 74 3.09 -16.07 2.13
N GLY A 75 3.32 -14.74 2.17
CA GLY A 75 4.43 -14.04 1.52
C GLY A 75 5.85 -14.40 2.00
N ARG A 76 6.03 -15.53 2.70
CA ARG A 76 7.30 -16.26 2.73
C ARG A 76 7.15 -17.42 1.76
N ASP A 77 7.36 -17.11 0.49
CA ASP A 77 7.59 -18.08 -0.58
C ASP A 77 8.73 -19.01 -0.13
N ARG A 78 8.37 -20.09 0.57
CA ARG A 78 9.22 -21.26 0.63
C ARG A 78 9.02 -21.89 -0.73
N THR A 79 9.88 -21.56 -1.68
CA THR A 79 10.25 -22.51 -2.72
C THR A 79 10.60 -23.81 -2.01
N ILE A 80 9.63 -24.72 -1.89
CA ILE A 80 9.89 -26.12 -1.55
C ILE A 80 10.57 -26.64 -2.82
N ARG A 81 11.90 -26.54 -2.80
CA ARG A 81 12.77 -27.09 -3.82
C ARG A 81 12.65 -28.61 -3.69
N GLY A 82 11.98 -29.22 -4.66
CA GLY A 82 12.02 -30.67 -4.88
C GLY A 82 13.41 -31.13 -5.29
#